data_AF-A0A656GH79-F1
#
_entry.id   AF-A0A656GH79-F1
#
_cell.length_a   1.000
_cell.length_b   1.000
_cell.length_c   1.000
_cell.angle_alpha   90.00
_cell.angle_beta   90.00
_cell.angle_gamma   90.00
#
_symmetry.space_group_name_H-M   'P 1'
#
loop_
_entity.id
_entity.type
_entity.pdbx_description
1 polymer ?
#
loop_
_entity_poly.entity_id
_entity_poly.type
_entity_poly.pdbx_seq_one_letter_code
_entity_poly.pdbx_strand_id
1 'polypeptide(L)'
;MPVSLPAKPFRARATPRNGAKHKQQLSSLDGWQINGKVGIRAPKDSGSGTLFWLQRQDYYDIRLSGPLGRGAARLTGRPGAVALEVANQGRYEATTPETLLQDQLGWKLPVSHLVWWVRGLPAPDSKSNVTLDGDSRLASLEQDGWQVEYLSYVE
;
A
#
# COMPACT_ATOMS: atom_id res chain seq x y z
N MET A 1 -11.96 -5.73 70.78
CA MET A 1 -12.88 -5.19 69.75
C MET A 1 -12.60 -3.71 69.58
N PRO A 2 -12.72 -3.10 68.39
CA PRO A 2 -12.69 -3.64 67.02
C PRO A 2 -11.29 -3.32 66.39
N VAL A 3 -10.94 -3.32 65.09
CA VAL A 3 -11.45 -3.92 63.84
C VAL A 3 -10.24 -4.19 62.90
N SER A 4 -10.35 -5.06 61.89
CA SER A 4 -9.30 -5.35 60.90
C SER A 4 -9.16 -4.29 59.79
N LEU A 5 -8.05 -4.32 59.01
CA LEU A 5 -8.02 -4.35 57.53
C LEU A 5 -6.56 -4.45 57.01
N PRO A 6 -6.29 -5.03 55.81
CA PRO A 6 -4.94 -5.43 55.39
C PRO A 6 -4.20 -4.42 54.50
N ALA A 7 -2.87 -4.38 54.64
CA ALA A 7 -1.99 -3.75 53.67
C ALA A 7 -1.89 -4.58 52.37
N LYS A 8 -2.27 -3.98 51.23
CA LYS A 8 -2.15 -4.61 49.90
C LYS A 8 -0.79 -4.27 49.27
N PRO A 9 -0.03 -5.22 48.71
CA PRO A 9 1.21 -4.92 47.99
C PRO A 9 0.92 -4.20 46.68
N PHE A 10 1.48 -3.00 46.51
CA PHE A 10 1.38 -2.23 45.26
C PHE A 10 2.27 -2.85 44.17
N ARG A 11 1.69 -3.72 43.33
CA ARG A 11 2.34 -4.17 42.10
C ARG A 11 2.35 -3.03 41.08
N ALA A 12 3.46 -2.30 41.01
CA ALA A 12 3.74 -1.32 39.95
C ALA A 12 3.72 -2.02 38.58
N ARG A 13 2.64 -1.82 37.81
CA ARG A 13 2.54 -2.32 36.43
C ARG A 13 3.19 -1.32 35.50
N ALA A 14 4.39 -1.66 35.02
CA ALA A 14 5.02 -0.97 33.89
C ALA A 14 4.02 -0.90 32.73
N THR A 15 3.89 0.28 32.11
CA THR A 15 2.76 0.60 31.22
C THR A 15 3.23 0.84 29.78
N PRO A 16 3.19 -0.16 28.90
CA PRO A 16 3.47 0.01 27.47
C PRO A 16 2.22 0.56 26.76
N ARG A 17 1.96 1.88 26.85
CA ARG A 17 0.73 2.50 26.27
C ARG A 17 0.95 3.66 25.28
N ASN A 18 2.17 3.92 24.83
CA ASN A 18 2.43 4.96 23.82
C ASN A 18 2.48 4.42 22.37
N GLY A 19 2.86 3.16 22.14
CA GLY A 19 2.98 2.59 20.79
C GLY A 19 1.67 2.17 20.11
N ALA A 20 0.63 1.84 20.88
CA ALA A 20 -0.61 1.26 20.34
C ALA A 20 -1.53 2.30 19.66
N LYS A 21 -1.63 3.52 20.20
CA LYS A 21 -2.58 4.53 19.71
C LYS A 21 -2.29 5.02 18.30
N HIS A 22 -1.01 5.27 17.96
CA HIS A 22 -0.63 5.68 16.61
C HIS A 22 -1.02 4.64 15.55
N LYS A 23 -0.82 3.33 15.82
CA LYS A 23 -1.20 2.28 14.88
C LYS A 23 -2.71 2.23 14.60
N GLN A 24 -3.55 2.50 15.61
CA GLN A 24 -5.00 2.53 15.42
C GLN A 24 -5.47 3.73 14.58
N GLN A 25 -4.86 4.92 14.70
CA GLN A 25 -5.25 6.09 13.88
C GLN A 25 -4.88 5.97 12.40
N LEU A 26 -3.87 5.17 12.03
CA LEU A 26 -3.60 4.84 10.62
C LEU A 26 -4.40 3.63 10.11
N SER A 27 -5.10 2.90 10.99
CA SER A 27 -6.02 1.82 10.60
C SER A 27 -7.38 2.34 10.11
N SER A 28 -7.73 3.60 10.39
CA SER A 28 -9.02 4.22 10.08
C SER A 28 -9.04 5.04 8.78
N LEU A 29 -8.19 4.70 7.80
CA LEU A 29 -8.37 5.10 6.41
C LEU A 29 -9.17 4.02 5.67
N ASP A 30 -10.45 3.85 6.04
CA ASP A 30 -11.39 2.90 5.43
C ASP A 30 -11.55 3.10 3.90
N GLY A 31 -11.26 4.30 3.40
CA GLY A 31 -11.32 4.65 1.98
C GLY A 31 -10.16 5.54 1.51
N TRP A 32 -9.37 5.02 0.58
CA TRP A 32 -8.37 5.65 -0.29
C TRP A 32 -8.84 6.21 -1.63
N GLN A 33 -8.34 7.36 -2.12
CA GLN A 33 -8.35 7.59 -3.57
C GLN A 33 -7.12 8.37 -4.08
N ILE A 34 -6.45 7.84 -5.11
CA ILE A 34 -5.45 8.53 -5.91
C ILE A 34 -6.02 8.76 -7.31
N ASN A 35 -5.85 9.96 -7.86
CA ASN A 35 -6.12 10.27 -9.26
C ASN A 35 -5.01 11.20 -9.78
N GLY A 36 -4.33 10.81 -10.86
CA GLY A 36 -3.19 11.58 -11.35
C GLY A 36 -2.60 11.05 -12.65
N LYS A 37 -1.45 11.61 -13.04
CA LYS A 37 -0.64 11.13 -14.17
C LYS A 37 0.42 10.15 -13.66
N VAL A 38 0.72 9.14 -14.44
CA VAL A 38 1.76 8.14 -14.15
C VAL A 38 2.72 8.02 -15.33
N GLY A 39 4.02 7.89 -15.05
CA GLY A 39 5.04 7.57 -16.04
C GLY A 39 5.53 6.14 -15.84
N ILE A 40 5.66 5.39 -16.94
CA ILE A 40 6.14 4.00 -16.93
C ILE A 40 7.33 3.90 -17.88
N ARG A 41 8.38 3.19 -17.46
CA ARG A 41 9.55 2.88 -18.29
C ARG A 41 10.05 1.48 -17.93
N ALA A 42 9.77 0.52 -18.82
CA ALA A 42 10.22 -0.86 -18.76
C ALA A 42 10.94 -1.22 -20.08
N PRO A 43 11.68 -2.34 -20.16
CA PRO A 43 12.44 -2.70 -21.36
C PRO A 43 11.62 -2.95 -22.63
N LYS A 44 10.30 -3.16 -22.52
CA LYS A 44 9.37 -3.42 -23.65
C LYS A 44 8.33 -2.32 -23.88
N ASP A 45 8.01 -1.52 -22.86
CA ASP A 45 7.01 -0.45 -22.92
C ASP A 45 7.49 0.77 -22.13
N SER A 46 7.28 1.95 -22.70
CA SER A 46 7.49 3.22 -21.98
C SER A 46 6.47 4.26 -22.41
N GLY A 47 6.11 5.18 -21.51
CA GLY A 47 5.13 6.21 -21.79
C GLY A 47 4.49 6.85 -20.54
N SER A 48 3.50 7.71 -20.75
CA SER A 48 2.73 8.40 -19.71
C SER A 48 1.24 8.12 -19.84
N GLY A 49 0.54 8.02 -18.71
CA GLY A 49 -0.87 7.64 -18.64
C GLY A 49 -1.61 8.33 -17.49
N THR A 50 -2.87 7.99 -17.29
CA THR A 50 -3.60 8.34 -16.05
C THR A 50 -3.75 7.13 -15.14
N LEU A 51 -3.51 7.34 -13.85
CA LEU A 51 -3.77 6.39 -12.78
C LEU A 51 -4.98 6.88 -11.99
N PHE A 52 -5.98 6.02 -11.84
CA PHE A 52 -7.01 6.12 -10.82
C PHE A 52 -6.90 4.88 -9.91
N TRP A 53 -6.78 5.07 -8.61
CA TRP A 53 -6.77 3.99 -7.62
C TRP A 53 -7.77 4.33 -6.54
N LEU A 54 -8.85 3.54 -6.43
CA LEU A 54 -9.76 3.56 -5.30
C LEU A 54 -9.43 2.38 -4.39
N GLN A 55 -9.08 2.64 -3.12
CA GLN A 55 -8.95 1.62 -2.08
C GLN A 55 -10.14 1.74 -1.14
N ARG A 56 -10.74 0.62 -0.72
CA ARG A 56 -11.76 0.58 0.34
C ARG A 56 -11.57 -0.67 1.19
N GLN A 57 -10.99 -0.52 2.38
CA GLN A 57 -10.53 -1.65 3.19
C GLN A 57 -9.68 -2.60 2.31
N ASP A 58 -10.00 -3.89 2.27
CA ASP A 58 -9.28 -4.89 1.47
C ASP A 58 -9.62 -4.85 -0.04
N TYR A 59 -10.57 -4.01 -0.47
CA TYR A 59 -10.95 -3.86 -1.87
C TYR A 59 -10.13 -2.79 -2.59
N TYR A 60 -9.75 -3.06 -3.83
CA TYR A 60 -9.15 -2.10 -4.75
C TYR A 60 -9.81 -2.09 -6.13
N ASP A 61 -9.81 -0.91 -6.75
CA ASP A 61 -10.12 -0.67 -8.17
C ASP A 61 -9.05 0.26 -8.74
N ILE A 62 -8.03 -0.35 -9.37
CA ILE A 62 -6.88 0.30 -9.96
C ILE A 62 -7.10 0.35 -11.47
N ARG A 63 -7.12 1.54 -12.04
CA ARG A 63 -7.36 1.79 -13.47
C ARG A 63 -6.20 2.58 -14.04
N LEU A 64 -5.59 2.02 -15.07
CA LEU A 64 -4.48 2.61 -15.81
C LEU A 64 -4.93 2.86 -17.25
N SER A 65 -4.90 4.11 -17.71
CA SER A 65 -4.91 4.40 -19.14
C SER A 65 -3.49 4.40 -19.67
N GLY A 66 -3.21 3.61 -20.71
CA GLY A 66 -1.93 3.67 -21.41
C GLY A 66 -1.90 4.81 -22.45
N PRO A 67 -0.71 5.36 -22.76
CA PRO A 67 -0.56 6.19 -23.95
C PRO A 67 -0.68 5.31 -25.21
N LEU A 68 -0.85 5.97 -26.36
CA LEU A 68 -0.88 5.32 -27.68
C LEU A 68 -1.96 4.24 -27.86
N GLY A 69 -3.00 4.23 -27.00
CA GLY A 69 -4.19 3.39 -27.17
C GLY A 69 -3.97 1.87 -27.06
N ARG A 70 -2.79 1.40 -26.64
CA ARG A 70 -2.46 -0.03 -26.51
C ARG A 70 -3.39 -0.78 -25.54
N GLY A 71 -3.97 -0.06 -24.58
CA GLY A 71 -5.09 -0.53 -23.77
C GLY A 71 -5.35 0.38 -22.58
N ALA A 72 -6.59 0.29 -22.05
CA ALA A 72 -6.82 0.54 -20.64
C ALA A 72 -6.70 -0.80 -19.90
N ALA A 73 -6.08 -0.79 -18.73
CA ALA A 73 -6.03 -1.93 -17.82
C ALA A 73 -6.78 -1.57 -16.53
N ARG A 74 -7.60 -2.49 -16.03
CA ARG A 74 -8.33 -2.35 -14.78
C ARG A 74 -8.12 -3.58 -13.92
N LEU A 75 -7.40 -3.40 -12.82
CA LEU A 75 -7.10 -4.41 -11.82
C LEU A 75 -7.99 -4.16 -10.60
N THR A 76 -8.92 -5.08 -10.35
CA THR A 76 -9.83 -5.04 -9.20
C THR A 76 -9.65 -6.28 -8.35
N GLY A 77 -9.86 -6.20 -7.04
CA GLY A 77 -9.79 -7.40 -6.23
C GLY A 77 -10.02 -7.21 -4.74
N ARG A 78 -10.03 -8.35 -4.06
CA ARG A 78 -9.94 -8.57 -2.60
C ARG A 78 -9.03 -9.78 -2.36
N PRO A 79 -8.55 -10.04 -1.14
CA PRO A 79 -7.81 -11.26 -0.83
C PRO A 79 -8.53 -12.52 -1.33
N GLY A 80 -7.84 -13.32 -2.17
CA GLY A 80 -8.37 -14.55 -2.76
C GLY A 80 -9.32 -14.39 -3.96
N ALA A 81 -9.67 -13.16 -4.37
CA ALA A 81 -10.55 -12.90 -5.52
C ALA A 81 -10.09 -11.64 -6.27
N VAL A 82 -9.25 -11.83 -7.30
CA VAL A 82 -8.66 -10.73 -8.09
C VAL A 82 -8.99 -10.91 -9.57
N ALA A 83 -9.36 -9.82 -10.24
CA ALA A 83 -9.66 -9.77 -11.66
C ALA A 83 -8.91 -8.62 -12.36
N LEU A 84 -8.27 -8.93 -13.48
CA LEU A 84 -7.60 -7.98 -14.38
C LEU A 84 -8.36 -7.94 -15.71
N GLU A 85 -8.93 -6.79 -16.03
CA GLU A 85 -9.58 -6.48 -17.30
C GLU A 85 -8.58 -5.69 -18.17
N VAL A 86 -8.25 -6.20 -19.37
CA VAL A 86 -7.35 -5.51 -20.32
C VAL A 86 -8.07 -5.32 -21.65
N ALA A 87 -8.12 -4.07 -22.11
CA ALA A 87 -8.77 -3.72 -23.37
C ALA A 87 -8.21 -4.54 -24.54
N ASN A 88 -9.10 -5.04 -25.40
CA ASN A 88 -8.82 -5.91 -26.55
C ASN A 88 -8.23 -7.30 -26.21
N GLN A 89 -8.12 -7.68 -24.93
CA GLN A 89 -7.66 -9.01 -24.50
C GLN A 89 -8.75 -9.76 -23.71
N GLY A 90 -9.45 -9.08 -22.79
CA GLY A 90 -10.55 -9.65 -22.01
C GLY A 90 -10.38 -9.47 -20.51
N ARG A 91 -10.87 -10.45 -19.73
CA ARG A 91 -10.80 -10.49 -18.27
C ARG A 91 -10.13 -11.79 -17.81
N TYR A 92 -9.21 -11.65 -16.87
CA TYR A 92 -8.41 -12.72 -16.29
C TYR A 92 -8.57 -12.70 -14.77
N GLU A 93 -8.54 -13.86 -14.11
CA GLU A 93 -8.76 -13.97 -12.66
C GLU A 93 -7.70 -14.85 -11.98
N ALA A 94 -7.28 -14.47 -10.77
CA ALA A 94 -6.30 -15.20 -9.97
C ALA A 94 -6.46 -14.90 -8.46
N THR A 95 -5.63 -15.54 -7.65
CA THR A 95 -5.56 -15.33 -6.19
C THR A 95 -4.81 -14.06 -5.78
N THR A 96 -3.92 -13.53 -6.65
CA THR A 96 -3.10 -12.34 -6.39
C THR A 96 -3.07 -11.39 -7.59
N PRO A 97 -2.87 -10.07 -7.36
CA PRO A 97 -2.67 -9.11 -8.46
C PRO A 97 -1.32 -9.30 -9.16
N GLU A 98 -0.27 -9.69 -8.44
CA GLU A 98 1.08 -9.90 -8.98
C GLU A 98 1.09 -10.99 -10.08
N THR A 99 0.36 -12.09 -9.88
CA THR A 99 0.24 -13.15 -10.91
C THR A 99 -0.41 -12.62 -12.18
N LEU A 100 -1.49 -11.84 -12.08
CA LEU A 100 -2.17 -11.28 -13.26
C LEU A 100 -1.30 -10.27 -14.02
N LEU A 101 -0.59 -9.40 -13.31
CA LEU A 101 0.32 -8.44 -13.94
C LEU A 101 1.53 -9.14 -14.58
N GLN A 102 2.07 -10.20 -13.96
CA GLN A 102 3.16 -10.97 -14.54
C GLN A 102 2.71 -11.76 -15.77
N ASP A 103 1.59 -12.47 -15.69
CA ASP A 103 1.19 -13.43 -16.73
C ASP A 103 0.58 -12.73 -17.96
N GLN A 104 -0.16 -11.63 -17.77
CA GLN A 104 -0.83 -10.92 -18.88
C GLN A 104 -0.03 -9.74 -19.43
N LEU A 105 0.76 -9.06 -18.59
CA LEU A 105 1.53 -7.86 -18.98
C LEU A 105 3.05 -8.03 -18.88
N GLY A 106 3.55 -9.13 -18.29
CA GLY A 106 4.98 -9.32 -18.02
C GLY A 106 5.53 -8.44 -16.88
N TRP A 107 4.66 -7.79 -16.10
CA TRP A 107 5.04 -6.79 -15.10
C TRP A 107 5.16 -7.42 -13.71
N LYS A 108 6.38 -7.45 -13.15
CA LYS A 108 6.66 -7.94 -11.79
C LYS A 108 6.41 -6.88 -10.71
N LEU A 109 5.28 -6.19 -10.78
CA LEU A 109 4.95 -5.04 -9.94
C LEU A 109 4.27 -5.50 -8.63
N PRO A 110 4.86 -5.24 -7.43
CA PRO A 110 4.29 -5.68 -6.16
C PRO A 110 3.14 -4.75 -5.72
N VAL A 111 1.94 -4.99 -6.23
CA VAL A 111 0.73 -4.21 -5.92
C VAL A 111 0.40 -4.27 -4.42
N SER A 112 0.56 -5.45 -3.82
CA SER A 112 0.49 -5.69 -2.37
C SER A 112 1.38 -4.74 -1.55
N HIS A 113 2.59 -4.42 -2.03
CA HIS A 113 3.50 -3.51 -1.34
C HIS A 113 3.21 -2.04 -1.68
N LEU A 114 2.84 -1.75 -2.94
CA LEU A 114 2.41 -0.41 -3.37
C LEU A 114 1.26 0.14 -2.53
N VAL A 115 0.31 -0.71 -2.10
CA VAL A 115 -0.77 -0.32 -1.16
C VAL A 115 -0.23 0.35 0.11
N TRP A 116 0.99 0.02 0.55
CA TRP A 116 1.66 0.66 1.68
C TRP A 116 2.52 1.85 1.24
N TRP A 117 3.34 1.67 0.20
CA TRP A 117 4.27 2.70 -0.27
C TRP A 117 3.55 3.98 -0.71
N VAL A 118 2.40 3.91 -1.39
CA VAL A 118 1.64 5.12 -1.77
C VAL A 118 1.05 5.91 -0.59
N ARG A 119 1.10 5.36 0.64
CA ARG A 119 0.75 6.04 1.90
C ARG A 119 1.96 6.51 2.71
N GLY A 120 3.18 6.38 2.17
CA GLY A 120 4.41 6.67 2.89
C GLY A 120 4.70 5.66 4.02
N LEU A 121 4.28 4.39 3.84
CA LEU A 121 4.48 3.32 4.81
C LEU A 121 5.25 2.16 4.19
N PRO A 122 6.16 1.49 4.94
CA PRO A 122 6.69 0.19 4.52
C PRO A 122 5.61 -0.89 4.55
N ALA A 123 5.73 -1.88 3.68
CA ALA A 123 4.94 -3.10 3.76
C ALA A 123 5.31 -3.88 5.04
N PRO A 124 4.34 -4.51 5.74
CA PRO A 124 4.56 -5.05 7.08
C PRO A 124 5.31 -6.39 7.10
N ASP A 125 5.34 -7.11 5.97
CA ASP A 125 5.76 -8.52 5.89
C ASP A 125 7.25 -8.72 5.60
N SER A 126 7.99 -7.64 5.32
CA SER A 126 9.43 -7.67 5.00
C SER A 126 10.20 -6.52 5.64
N LYS A 127 11.53 -6.48 5.45
CA LYS A 127 12.38 -5.40 5.98
C LYS A 127 12.50 -4.26 4.98
N SER A 128 12.24 -3.05 5.44
CA SER A 128 12.48 -1.80 4.70
C SER A 128 13.70 -1.05 5.25
N ASN A 129 14.53 -0.49 4.36
CA ASN A 129 15.37 0.67 4.68
C ASN A 129 14.55 1.95 4.47
N VAL A 130 14.79 2.99 5.28
CA VAL A 130 14.00 4.23 5.30
C VAL A 130 14.91 5.43 5.54
N THR A 131 14.85 6.43 4.65
CA THR A 131 15.51 7.72 4.79
C THR A 131 14.46 8.79 5.05
N LEU A 132 14.72 9.70 6.00
CA LEU A 132 13.86 10.87 6.26
C LEU A 132 14.48 12.14 5.68
N ASP A 133 13.65 13.13 5.35
CA ASP A 133 14.07 14.49 4.99
C ASP A 133 14.35 15.37 6.23
N GLY A 134 14.69 16.64 5.99
CA GLY A 134 14.94 17.62 7.05
C GLY A 134 13.70 17.94 7.92
N ASP A 135 12.49 17.71 7.39
CA ASP A 135 11.22 17.88 8.09
C ASP A 135 10.75 16.58 8.79
N SER A 136 11.62 15.56 8.82
CA SER A 136 11.35 14.22 9.35
C SER A 136 10.21 13.46 8.65
N ARG A 137 9.88 13.83 7.41
CA ARG A 137 8.96 13.09 6.52
C ARG A 137 9.77 12.01 5.78
N LEU A 138 9.10 11.00 5.24
CA LEU A 138 9.77 9.90 4.53
C LEU A 138 10.27 10.39 3.17
N ALA A 139 11.58 10.42 2.95
CA ALA A 139 12.20 10.88 1.70
C ALA A 139 12.39 9.73 0.70
N SER A 140 12.86 8.58 1.18
CA SER A 140 13.01 7.36 0.38
C SER A 140 12.83 6.10 1.20
N LEU A 141 12.40 5.04 0.51
CA LEU A 141 12.22 3.70 1.06
C LEU A 141 12.86 2.68 0.11
N GLU A 142 13.59 1.71 0.66
CA GLU A 142 14.06 0.54 -0.08
C GLU A 142 13.46 -0.73 0.55
N GLN A 143 12.78 -1.56 -0.24
CA GLN A 143 12.12 -2.77 0.26
C GLN A 143 12.01 -3.82 -0.85
N ASP A 144 12.45 -5.05 -0.57
CA ASP A 144 12.40 -6.21 -1.50
C ASP A 144 12.95 -5.93 -2.92
N GLY A 145 14.04 -5.15 -3.00
CA GLY A 145 14.70 -4.78 -4.25
C GLY A 145 14.07 -3.60 -5.00
N TRP A 146 13.03 -2.98 -4.45
CA TRP A 146 12.45 -1.74 -4.95
C TRP A 146 12.97 -0.52 -4.18
N GLN A 147 13.23 0.56 -4.90
CA GLN A 147 13.51 1.90 -4.37
C GLN A 147 12.30 2.79 -4.69
N VAL A 148 11.81 3.51 -3.69
CA VAL A 148 10.67 4.43 -3.77
C VAL A 148 11.13 5.79 -3.26
N GLU A 149 10.89 6.85 -4.04
CA GLU A 149 11.29 8.22 -3.72
C GLU A 149 10.05 9.12 -3.63
N TYR A 150 9.99 9.92 -2.56
CA TYR A 150 8.83 10.74 -2.22
C TYR A 150 9.15 12.20 -2.52
N LEU A 151 8.88 12.61 -3.77
CA LEU A 151 9.26 13.93 -4.28
C LEU A 151 8.45 15.10 -3.69
N SER A 152 7.26 14.81 -3.15
CA SER A 152 6.42 15.78 -2.44
C SER A 152 5.35 15.07 -1.61
N TYR A 153 4.81 15.78 -0.63
CA TYR A 153 3.63 15.39 0.14
C TYR A 153 2.47 16.34 -0.14
N VAL A 154 1.24 15.81 -0.11
CA VAL A 154 0.02 16.61 0.01
C VAL A 154 -0.28 16.83 1.48
N GLU A 155 -0.66 18.06 1.83
CA GLU A 155 -1.00 18.52 3.19
C GLU A 155 -2.51 18.71 3.35
#